data_AF-A0A9P7JBD6-F1
#
_entry.id   AF-A0A9P7JBD6-F1
#
_cell.length_a   1.000
_cell.length_b   1.000
_cell.length_c   1.000
_cell.angle_alpha   90.00
_cell.angle_beta   90.00
_cell.angle_gamma   90.00
#
_symmetry.space_group_name_H-M   'P 1'
#
loop_
_entity.id
_entity.type
_entity.pdbx_description
1 polymer ?
#
loop_
_entity_poly.entity_id
_entity_poly.type
_entity_poly.pdbx_seq_one_letter_code
_entity_poly.pdbx_strand_id
1 'polypeptide(L)'
;MSRPFTRHLTIQSNDLGKEATIMLALINDDMQSLYQDRFPVVWKVSKFGKTGAYRAQATYTNQLAFSKAQITDGNFISAGTSIQVNVGQKTKLTEARDVYSFSTPEAGSSGFVQAVNNTGALQDIAVGFLNKGDFMPTPALYFDEVGDGSQVTAQFTPILRVYITTDYQETAIIRGAIETPAIWSQDLTGLAEHTTWNLKRDVVSGRYTLTHA
;
A
#
# COMPACT_ATOMS: atom_id res chain seq x y z
N MET A 1 -13.95 17.62 -0.32
CA MET A 1 -13.68 16.29 0.28
C MET A 1 -14.12 15.23 -0.74
N SER A 2 -13.26 14.26 -1.06
CA SER A 2 -13.70 13.07 -1.80
C SER A 2 -14.65 12.26 -0.90
N ARG A 3 -15.75 11.77 -1.45
CA ARG A 3 -16.69 10.92 -0.70
C ARG A 3 -15.96 9.62 -0.31
N PRO A 4 -16.08 9.15 0.95
CA PRO A 4 -15.54 7.85 1.34
C PRO A 4 -16.09 6.74 0.44
N PHE A 5 -15.21 5.86 -0.02
CA PHE A 5 -15.60 4.66 -0.76
C PHE A 5 -14.70 3.48 -0.40
N THR A 6 -15.23 2.29 -0.63
CA THR A 6 -14.55 1.02 -0.42
C THR A 6 -14.57 0.19 -1.70
N ARG A 7 -13.53 -0.62 -1.92
CA ARG A 7 -13.42 -1.61 -2.98
C ARG A 7 -13.05 -2.95 -2.37
N HIS A 8 -13.91 -3.93 -2.60
CA HIS A 8 -13.70 -5.33 -2.25
C HIS A 8 -13.20 -6.07 -3.47
N LEU A 9 -11.94 -6.46 -3.43
CA LEU A 9 -11.23 -7.09 -4.52
C LEU A 9 -11.16 -8.59 -4.28
N THR A 10 -11.53 -9.38 -5.29
CA THR A 10 -11.37 -10.83 -5.27
C THR A 10 -10.57 -11.28 -6.49
N ILE A 11 -9.49 -12.01 -6.26
CA ILE A 11 -8.76 -12.73 -7.31
C ILE A 11 -8.99 -14.21 -7.06
N GLN A 12 -9.47 -14.94 -8.06
CA GLN A 12 -9.80 -16.35 -7.92
C GLN A 12 -9.21 -17.21 -9.02
N SER A 13 -9.00 -18.49 -8.74
CA SER A 13 -8.62 -19.48 -9.75
C SER A 13 -9.13 -20.87 -9.36
N ASN A 14 -9.32 -21.73 -10.37
CA ASN A 14 -9.69 -23.13 -10.21
C ASN A 14 -8.58 -24.08 -10.68
N ASP A 15 -7.82 -23.69 -11.70
CA ASP A 15 -6.74 -24.48 -12.27
C ASP A 15 -5.73 -23.54 -12.91
N LEU A 16 -4.51 -23.58 -12.40
CA LEU A 16 -3.35 -22.86 -12.93
C LEU A 16 -2.36 -23.81 -13.61
N GLY A 17 -2.53 -25.12 -13.47
CA GLY A 17 -1.56 -26.13 -13.91
C GLY A 17 -0.22 -26.11 -13.13
N LYS A 18 0.00 -25.12 -12.27
CA LYS A 18 1.17 -24.95 -11.39
C LYS A 18 0.80 -24.07 -10.20
N GLU A 19 1.46 -24.28 -9.06
CA GLU A 19 1.37 -23.36 -7.93
C GLU A 19 1.89 -21.97 -8.32
N ALA A 20 1.25 -20.93 -7.79
CA ALA A 20 1.62 -19.55 -8.01
C ALA A 20 1.40 -18.74 -6.73
N THR A 21 2.27 -17.76 -6.50
CA THR A 21 2.08 -16.77 -5.43
C THR A 21 1.83 -15.43 -6.09
N ILE A 22 0.73 -14.78 -5.74
CA ILE A 22 0.46 -13.41 -6.17
C ILE A 22 0.92 -12.44 -5.09
N MET A 23 1.49 -11.33 -5.52
CA MET A 23 1.79 -10.17 -4.67
C MET A 23 1.06 -8.94 -5.21
N LEU A 24 0.36 -8.24 -4.33
CA LEU A 24 -0.36 -7.00 -4.61
C LEU A 24 0.40 -5.84 -3.96
N ALA A 25 0.63 -4.78 -4.72
CA ALA A 25 1.19 -3.53 -4.21
C ALA A 25 0.54 -2.32 -4.90
N LEU A 26 0.45 -1.20 -4.19
CA LEU A 26 0.00 0.07 -4.75
C LEU A 26 1.22 0.85 -5.23
N ILE A 27 1.46 0.87 -6.54
CA ILE A 27 2.66 1.45 -7.15
C ILE A 27 2.24 2.35 -8.31
N ASN A 28 2.61 3.62 -8.24
CA ASN A 28 2.42 4.59 -9.31
C ASN A 28 3.76 4.88 -10.01
N ASP A 29 3.77 4.83 -11.35
CA ASP A 29 4.97 5.03 -12.18
C ASP A 29 5.49 6.47 -12.15
N ASP A 30 4.65 7.45 -11.81
CA ASP A 30 5.02 8.88 -11.80
C ASP A 30 5.86 9.30 -10.57
N MET A 31 6.25 8.36 -9.70
CA MET A 31 6.98 8.67 -8.48
C MET A 31 8.49 8.77 -8.74
N GLN A 32 8.95 9.97 -9.13
CA GLN A 32 10.36 10.26 -9.48
C GLN A 32 11.41 10.00 -8.36
N SER A 33 10.99 9.61 -7.15
CA SER A 33 11.86 9.29 -6.00
C SER A 33 11.63 7.89 -5.42
N LEU A 34 10.99 6.99 -6.17
CA LEU A 34 10.78 5.62 -5.73
C LEU A 34 12.14 4.94 -5.44
N TYR A 35 12.21 4.21 -4.34
CA TYR A 35 13.40 3.46 -3.89
C TYR A 35 14.58 4.30 -3.39
N GLN A 36 14.41 5.62 -3.21
CA GLN A 36 15.40 6.47 -2.56
C GLN A 36 14.92 6.88 -1.17
N ASP A 37 13.89 7.74 -1.13
CA ASP A 37 13.34 8.27 0.13
C ASP A 37 11.87 7.83 0.34
N ARG A 38 11.35 7.05 -0.62
CA ARG A 38 9.94 6.66 -0.70
C ARG A 38 9.83 5.24 -1.27
N PHE A 39 9.21 4.35 -0.51
CA PHE A 39 9.20 2.92 -0.78
C PHE A 39 7.77 2.36 -0.75
N PRO A 40 7.31 1.67 -1.81
CA PRO A 40 6.07 0.92 -1.76
C PRO A 40 6.11 -0.15 -0.67
N VAL A 41 4.95 -0.47 -0.11
CA VAL A 41 4.79 -1.57 0.84
C VAL A 41 3.90 -2.64 0.20
N VAL A 42 4.28 -3.91 0.38
CA VAL A 42 3.50 -5.04 -0.09
C VAL A 42 2.18 -5.09 0.66
N TRP A 43 1.09 -5.01 -0.09
CA TRP A 43 -0.25 -4.95 0.49
C TRP A 43 -0.81 -6.34 0.80
N LYS A 44 -0.71 -7.28 -0.15
CA LYS A 44 -1.26 -8.64 0.02
C LYS A 44 -0.37 -9.65 -0.67
N VAL A 45 -0.20 -10.82 -0.06
CA VAL A 45 0.45 -11.98 -0.66
C VAL A 45 -0.46 -13.17 -0.51
N SER A 46 -0.71 -13.92 -1.57
CA SER A 46 -1.56 -15.12 -1.50
C SER A 46 -1.05 -16.22 -2.41
N LYS A 47 -1.08 -17.46 -1.88
CA LYS A 47 -0.68 -18.66 -2.59
C LYS A 47 -1.90 -19.33 -3.23
N PHE A 48 -1.75 -19.71 -4.48
CA PHE A 48 -2.73 -20.46 -5.27
C PHE A 48 -2.11 -21.83 -5.56
N GLY A 49 -2.84 -22.89 -5.24
CA GLY A 49 -2.43 -24.24 -5.61
C GLY A 49 -2.58 -24.47 -7.11
N LYS A 50 -2.02 -25.59 -7.58
CA LYS A 50 -2.11 -26.01 -8.98
C LYS A 50 -3.57 -26.15 -9.46
N THR A 51 -4.42 -26.82 -8.68
CA THR A 51 -5.83 -27.09 -8.97
C THR A 51 -6.65 -27.01 -7.68
N GLY A 52 -7.87 -26.50 -7.75
CA GLY A 52 -8.75 -26.28 -6.61
C GLY A 52 -9.31 -24.86 -6.60
N ALA A 53 -10.40 -24.64 -5.88
CA ALA A 53 -11.02 -23.32 -5.75
C ALA A 53 -10.22 -22.45 -4.77
N TYR A 54 -9.38 -21.57 -5.30
CA TYR A 54 -8.56 -20.64 -4.52
C TYR A 54 -9.04 -19.20 -4.70
N ARG A 55 -8.98 -18.42 -3.63
CA ARG A 55 -9.34 -17.00 -3.61
C ARG A 55 -8.36 -16.19 -2.77
N ALA A 56 -8.03 -15.00 -3.26
CA ALA A 56 -7.37 -13.95 -2.51
C ALA A 56 -8.32 -12.75 -2.44
N GLN A 57 -8.42 -12.15 -1.25
CA GLN A 57 -9.28 -11.00 -1.00
C GLN A 57 -8.46 -9.83 -0.45
N ALA A 58 -8.80 -8.63 -0.88
CA ALA A 58 -8.22 -7.40 -0.39
C ALA A 58 -9.29 -6.29 -0.36
N THR A 59 -9.25 -5.42 0.65
CA THR A 59 -10.20 -4.32 0.82
C THR A 59 -9.46 -3.00 0.79
N TYR A 60 -9.76 -2.17 -0.20
CA TYR A 60 -9.21 -0.82 -0.32
C TYR A 60 -10.25 0.22 0.10
N THR A 61 -9.82 1.24 0.83
CA THR A 61 -10.62 2.46 1.06
C THR A 61 -9.81 3.70 0.72
N ASN A 62 -10.49 4.76 0.29
CA ASN A 62 -9.85 6.05 0.01
C ASN A 62 -9.64 6.93 1.26
N GLN A 63 -9.85 6.38 2.45
CA GLN A 63 -9.57 7.06 3.72
C GLN A 63 -8.09 6.92 4.03
N LEU A 64 -7.33 8.01 3.89
CA LEU A 64 -5.89 8.01 4.10
C LEU A 64 -5.54 8.30 5.57
N ALA A 65 -4.45 7.73 6.04
CA ALA A 65 -3.87 8.07 7.32
C ALA A 65 -2.35 8.03 7.27
N PHE A 66 -1.71 8.96 7.98
CA PHE A 66 -0.31 8.84 8.32
C PHE A 66 -0.14 7.98 9.56
N SER A 67 0.99 7.31 9.63
CA SER A 67 1.41 6.52 10.79
C SER A 67 2.89 6.71 11.04
N LYS A 68 3.29 6.67 12.31
CA LYS A 68 4.70 6.48 12.67
C LYS A 68 5.02 5.01 12.45
N ALA A 69 5.88 4.72 11.48
CA ALA A 69 6.24 3.36 11.15
C ALA A 69 7.10 2.74 12.26
N GLN A 70 6.90 1.45 12.49
CA GLN A 70 7.82 0.61 13.26
C GLN A 70 8.24 -0.56 12.39
N ILE A 71 9.54 -0.60 12.07
CA ILE A 71 10.11 -1.57 11.15
C ILE A 71 10.94 -2.59 11.94
N THR A 72 10.70 -3.87 11.67
CA THR A 72 11.52 -4.98 12.17
C THR A 72 11.83 -5.90 11.00
N ASP A 73 13.11 -6.23 10.81
CA ASP A 73 13.61 -7.11 9.73
C ASP A 73 13.10 -6.71 8.33
N GLY A 74 12.99 -5.40 8.07
CA GLY A 74 12.52 -4.85 6.79
C GLY A 74 11.00 -4.91 6.56
N ASN A 75 10.22 -5.27 7.58
CA ASN A 75 8.77 -5.35 7.52
C ASN A 75 8.12 -4.31 8.42
N PHE A 76 6.98 -3.79 7.97
CA PHE A 76 6.13 -2.94 8.80
C PHE A 76 5.35 -3.81 9.79
N ILE A 77 5.61 -3.64 11.09
CA ILE A 77 5.01 -4.47 12.15
C ILE A 77 3.75 -3.83 12.73
N SER A 78 3.77 -2.53 12.99
CA SER A 78 2.63 -1.74 13.45
C SER A 78 2.96 -0.25 13.45
N ALA A 79 1.93 0.59 13.55
CA ALA A 79 2.07 2.01 13.73
C ALA A 79 2.09 2.35 15.23
N GLY A 80 3.10 3.11 15.68
CA GLY A 80 3.14 3.59 17.07
C GLY A 80 2.07 4.65 17.38
N THR A 81 1.61 5.34 16.34
CA THR A 81 0.52 6.33 16.36
C THR A 81 0.05 6.54 14.92
N SER A 82 -1.21 6.93 14.72
CA SER A 82 -1.76 7.24 13.40
C SER A 82 -2.73 8.42 13.46
N ILE A 83 -2.91 9.09 12.33
CA ILE A 83 -3.93 10.13 12.16
C ILE A 83 -4.53 10.06 10.76
N GLN A 84 -5.85 10.11 10.68
CA GLN A 84 -6.54 10.25 9.40
C GLN A 84 -6.22 11.62 8.79
N VAL A 85 -5.96 11.65 7.48
CA VAL A 85 -5.64 12.85 6.72
C VAL A 85 -6.41 12.85 5.41
N ASN A 86 -6.89 14.01 4.95
CA ASN A 86 -7.50 14.15 3.63
C ASN A 86 -6.53 14.80 2.63
N VAL A 87 -6.75 14.54 1.35
CA VAL A 87 -6.05 15.27 0.28
C VAL A 87 -6.24 16.78 0.47
N GLY A 88 -5.14 17.54 0.38
CA GLY A 88 -5.10 18.96 0.71
C GLY A 88 -4.80 19.27 2.17
N GLN A 89 -4.51 18.26 3.00
CA GLN A 89 -4.17 18.45 4.42
C GLN A 89 -2.74 18.05 4.75
N LYS A 90 -2.24 18.66 5.82
CA LYS A 90 -0.94 18.37 6.41
C LYS A 90 -1.04 18.13 7.91
N THR A 91 -0.14 17.32 8.47
CA THR A 91 0.00 17.07 9.90
C THR A 91 1.47 17.14 10.33
N LYS A 92 1.74 17.11 11.63
CA LYS A 92 3.09 17.07 12.20
C LYS A 92 3.21 15.89 13.16
N LEU A 93 4.24 15.06 12.99
CA LEU A 93 4.64 14.08 13.98
C LEU A 93 5.47 14.79 15.06
N THR A 94 5.05 14.69 16.32
CA THR A 94 5.75 15.25 17.47
C THR A 94 6.07 14.15 18.47
N GLU A 95 7.08 14.39 19.29
CA GLU A 95 7.48 13.51 20.38
C GLU A 95 7.52 14.33 21.68
N ALA A 96 6.99 13.74 22.76
CA ALA A 96 7.15 14.29 24.10
C ALA A 96 7.22 13.15 25.12
N ARG A 97 8.36 13.03 25.81
CA ARG A 97 8.62 12.00 26.85
C ARG A 97 8.44 10.57 26.30
N ASP A 98 9.05 10.32 25.14
CA ASP A 98 9.02 9.07 24.37
C ASP A 98 7.63 8.70 23.82
N VAL A 99 6.67 9.63 23.86
CA VAL A 99 5.33 9.43 23.31
C VAL A 99 5.20 10.21 22.00
N TYR A 100 4.91 9.47 20.93
CA TYR A 100 4.70 10.02 19.60
C TYR A 100 3.23 10.34 19.35
N SER A 101 2.97 11.50 18.75
CA SER A 101 1.62 11.90 18.35
C SER A 101 1.64 12.68 17.06
N PHE A 102 0.60 12.53 16.25
CA PHE A 102 0.35 13.44 15.16
C PHE A 102 -0.56 14.59 15.60
N SER A 103 -0.28 15.80 15.11
CA SER A 103 -1.17 16.95 15.30
C SER A 103 -2.48 16.76 14.53
N THR A 104 -3.53 17.48 14.94
CA THR A 104 -4.75 17.61 14.14
C THR A 104 -4.39 18.08 12.73
N PRO A 105 -4.90 17.43 11.66
CA PRO A 105 -4.62 17.84 10.29
C PRO A 105 -5.11 19.28 10.02
N GLU A 106 -4.25 20.07 9.41
CA GLU A 106 -4.53 21.45 8.99
C GLU A 106 -4.43 21.59 7.46
N ALA A 107 -4.73 22.77 6.92
CA ALA A 107 -4.64 23.01 5.48
C ALA A 107 -3.20 22.86 4.98
N GLY A 108 -3.04 22.07 3.93
CA GLY A 108 -1.78 21.82 3.23
C GLY A 108 -1.86 22.16 1.74
N SER A 109 -0.98 21.57 0.95
CA SER A 109 -0.95 21.76 -0.50
C SER A 109 -2.04 20.95 -1.20
N SER A 110 -2.80 21.60 -2.09
CA SER A 110 -3.81 20.93 -2.90
C SER A 110 -3.23 19.76 -3.69
N GLY A 111 -3.96 18.64 -3.75
CA GLY A 111 -3.54 17.43 -4.47
C GLY A 111 -2.63 16.46 -3.69
N PHE A 112 -2.16 16.85 -2.49
CA PHE A 112 -1.24 16.03 -1.70
C PHE A 112 -1.75 15.80 -0.28
N VAL A 113 -1.24 14.75 0.36
CA VAL A 113 -1.23 14.62 1.82
C VAL A 113 0.20 14.81 2.31
N GLN A 114 0.37 15.50 3.44
CA GLN A 114 1.69 15.91 3.94
C GLN A 114 1.85 15.58 5.41
N ALA A 115 3.05 15.16 5.80
CA ALA A 115 3.43 15.05 7.20
C ALA A 115 4.82 15.66 7.41
N VAL A 116 4.97 16.46 8.45
CA VAL A 116 6.26 17.03 8.86
C VAL A 116 6.76 16.24 10.06
N ASN A 117 8.01 15.81 10.03
CA ASN A 117 8.66 15.30 11.24
C ASN A 117 9.11 16.49 12.11
N ASN A 118 8.64 16.56 13.35
CA ASN A 118 8.97 17.60 14.32
C ASN A 118 9.26 16.95 15.69
N THR A 119 10.13 15.95 15.67
CA THR A 119 10.49 15.13 16.85
C THR A 119 11.91 15.40 17.35
N GLY A 120 12.70 16.22 16.65
CA GLY A 120 14.11 16.46 16.96
C GLY A 120 15.05 15.32 16.56
N ALA A 121 14.55 14.25 15.92
CA ALA A 121 15.33 13.09 15.48
C ALA A 121 14.82 12.55 14.14
N LEU A 122 15.58 11.68 13.48
CA LEU A 122 15.10 10.95 12.29
C LEU A 122 13.90 10.07 12.65
N GLN A 123 12.88 10.04 11.78
CA GLN A 123 11.69 9.23 11.99
C GLN A 123 11.23 8.53 10.72
N ASP A 124 10.77 7.31 10.88
CA ASP A 124 10.08 6.59 9.81
C ASP A 124 8.59 6.93 9.81
N ILE A 125 8.08 7.30 8.64
CA ILE A 125 6.68 7.69 8.45
C ILE A 125 6.09 6.82 7.34
N ALA A 126 4.87 6.35 7.52
CA ALA A 126 4.13 5.67 6.46
C ALA A 126 2.78 6.35 6.20
N VAL A 127 2.32 6.25 4.96
CA VAL A 127 0.95 6.57 4.58
C VAL A 127 0.27 5.33 4.05
N GLY A 128 -0.99 5.17 4.44
CA GLY A 128 -1.79 4.00 4.12
C GLY A 128 -3.27 4.33 4.10
N PHE A 129 -4.07 3.27 4.00
CA PHE A 129 -5.53 3.36 4.02
C PHE A 129 -6.06 2.80 5.33
N LEU A 130 -7.01 3.50 5.92
CA LEU A 130 -7.62 3.18 7.20
C LEU A 130 -9.01 2.60 6.96
N ASN A 131 -9.18 1.28 7.07
CA ASN A 131 -10.51 0.70 6.91
C ASN A 131 -11.40 1.04 8.10
N LYS A 132 -12.71 1.05 7.86
CA LYS A 132 -13.69 1.29 8.92
C LYS A 132 -13.57 0.24 10.01
N GLY A 133 -13.29 0.68 11.23
CA GLY A 133 -13.15 -0.19 12.40
C GLY A 133 -11.70 -0.57 12.71
N ASP A 134 -10.75 -0.30 11.81
CA ASP A 134 -9.32 -0.50 12.09
C ASP A 134 -8.79 0.66 12.94
N PHE A 135 -7.91 0.34 13.88
CA PHE A 135 -7.18 1.34 14.66
C PHE A 135 -5.94 1.87 13.94
N MET A 136 -5.36 1.08 13.05
CA MET A 136 -4.13 1.41 12.33
C MET A 136 -4.33 1.28 10.82
N PRO A 137 -3.76 2.18 10.01
CA PRO A 137 -3.83 2.06 8.57
C PRO A 137 -3.02 0.86 8.08
N THR A 138 -3.49 0.24 7.01
CA THR A 138 -2.67 -0.68 6.22
C THR A 138 -1.68 0.16 5.41
N PRO A 139 -0.36 0.00 5.61
CA PRO A 139 0.64 0.81 4.93
C PRO A 139 0.64 0.50 3.43
N ALA A 140 0.70 1.55 2.61
CA ALA A 140 0.89 1.44 1.17
C ALA A 140 2.26 1.96 0.75
N LEU A 141 2.82 2.86 1.55
CA LEU A 141 3.96 3.67 1.20
C LEU A 141 4.70 4.10 2.46
N TYR A 142 6.01 3.93 2.42
CA TYR A 142 6.94 4.13 3.52
C TYR A 142 7.97 5.21 3.15
N PHE A 143 8.31 6.05 4.12
CA PHE A 143 9.34 7.08 4.03
C PHE A 143 10.34 6.80 5.15
N ASP A 144 11.57 6.54 4.75
CA ASP A 144 12.67 6.16 5.64
C ASP A 144 13.39 7.41 6.15
N GLU A 145 13.87 7.38 7.39
CA GLU A 145 14.81 8.36 7.93
C GLU A 145 14.41 9.83 7.68
N VAL A 146 13.13 10.17 7.84
CA VAL A 146 12.65 11.54 7.61
C VAL A 146 13.31 12.48 8.61
N GLY A 147 14.07 13.46 8.12
CA GLY A 147 14.78 14.43 8.97
C GLY A 147 13.86 15.31 9.83
N ASP A 148 14.34 15.78 10.97
CA ASP A 148 13.62 16.79 11.74
C ASP A 148 13.38 18.06 10.92
N GLY A 149 12.18 18.64 11.05
CA GLY A 149 11.70 19.75 10.21
C GLY A 149 11.40 19.37 8.75
N SER A 150 11.74 18.15 8.31
CA SER A 150 11.52 17.69 6.93
C SER A 150 10.08 17.25 6.72
N GLN A 151 9.60 17.41 5.49
CA GLN A 151 8.23 17.10 5.10
C GLN A 151 8.19 15.96 4.09
N VAL A 152 7.40 14.93 4.39
CA VAL A 152 6.99 13.94 3.40
C VAL A 152 5.73 14.41 2.70
N THR A 153 5.69 14.21 1.38
CA THR A 153 4.56 14.60 0.53
C THR A 153 4.14 13.39 -0.29
N ALA A 154 2.85 13.06 -0.26
CA ALA A 154 2.30 11.98 -1.04
C ALA A 154 1.12 12.43 -1.89
N GLN A 155 1.26 12.29 -3.21
CA GLN A 155 0.11 12.15 -4.10
C GLN A 155 -0.27 10.68 -4.11
N PHE A 156 -1.51 10.37 -3.74
CA PHE A 156 -1.98 9.00 -3.60
C PHE A 156 -2.99 8.66 -4.70
N THR A 157 -2.49 8.08 -5.78
CA THR A 157 -3.30 7.44 -6.82
C THR A 157 -3.22 5.92 -6.61
N PRO A 158 -4.31 5.23 -6.28
CA PRO A 158 -4.29 3.82 -5.89
C PRO A 158 -4.19 2.90 -7.12
N ILE A 159 -3.05 2.93 -7.81
CA ILE A 159 -2.77 2.02 -8.92
C ILE A 159 -2.34 0.68 -8.32
N LEU A 160 -3.23 -0.31 -8.37
CA LEU A 160 -2.94 -1.67 -7.95
C LEU A 160 -2.16 -2.38 -9.03
N ARG A 161 -1.02 -2.96 -8.66
CA ARG A 161 -0.25 -3.88 -9.49
C ARG A 161 -0.27 -5.28 -8.88
N VAL A 162 -0.35 -6.28 -9.76
CA VAL A 162 -0.29 -7.69 -9.39
C VAL A 162 0.94 -8.31 -10.02
N TYR A 163 1.73 -9.02 -9.21
CA TYR A 163 2.94 -9.72 -9.60
C TYR A 163 2.84 -11.21 -9.29
N ILE A 164 3.61 -12.04 -9.98
CA ILE A 164 3.81 -13.46 -9.65
C ILE A 164 5.20 -13.63 -9.08
N THR A 165 5.34 -13.70 -7.76
CA THR A 165 6.63 -13.76 -7.06
C THR A 165 6.46 -14.40 -5.68
N THR A 166 7.52 -15.02 -5.17
CA THR A 166 7.64 -15.57 -3.81
C THR A 166 8.59 -14.76 -2.92
N ASP A 167 9.18 -13.69 -3.45
CA ASP A 167 10.34 -13.01 -2.84
C ASP A 167 9.93 -12.05 -1.73
N TYR A 168 8.62 -11.84 -1.58
CA TYR A 168 8.06 -10.89 -0.65
C TYR A 168 6.94 -11.50 0.20
N GLN A 169 6.79 -10.96 1.40
CA GLN A 169 5.69 -11.22 2.31
C GLN A 169 4.82 -9.97 2.48
N GLU A 170 3.63 -10.13 3.08
CA GLU A 170 2.79 -8.98 3.43
C GLU A 170 3.57 -8.00 4.31
N THR A 171 3.34 -6.71 4.11
CA THR A 171 4.00 -5.60 4.83
C THR A 171 5.50 -5.43 4.60
N ALA A 172 6.11 -6.23 3.72
CA ALA A 172 7.49 -6.02 3.29
C ALA A 172 7.66 -4.68 2.55
N ILE A 173 8.76 -3.97 2.84
CA ILE A 173 9.12 -2.73 2.15
C ILE A 173 9.84 -3.08 0.84
N ILE A 174 9.33 -2.58 -0.29
CA ILE A 174 9.92 -2.80 -1.60
C ILE A 174 11.01 -1.74 -1.80
N ARG A 175 12.27 -2.14 -1.59
CA ARG A 175 13.46 -1.26 -1.65
C ARG A 175 14.13 -1.16 -3.02
N GLY A 176 13.61 -1.86 -4.02
CA GLY A 176 14.16 -1.85 -5.38
C GLY A 176 13.16 -2.38 -6.39
N ALA A 177 13.54 -2.35 -7.66
CA ALA A 177 12.71 -2.88 -8.73
C ALA A 177 12.37 -4.35 -8.47
N ILE A 178 11.08 -4.70 -8.60
CA ILE A 178 10.62 -6.08 -8.55
C ILE A 178 11.12 -6.77 -9.83
N GLU A 179 11.85 -7.88 -9.69
CA GLU A 179 12.50 -8.56 -10.81
C GLU A 179 11.48 -9.11 -11.83
N THR A 180 10.29 -9.48 -11.38
CA THR A 180 9.20 -9.94 -12.23
C THR A 180 8.33 -8.78 -12.71
N PRO A 181 7.91 -8.73 -13.98
CA PRO A 181 6.97 -7.73 -14.44
C PRO A 181 5.59 -7.91 -13.80
N ALA A 182 4.87 -6.80 -13.62
CA ALA A 182 3.46 -6.87 -13.23
C ALA A 182 2.66 -7.58 -14.34
N ILE A 183 1.81 -8.52 -13.95
CA ILE A 183 0.93 -9.23 -14.88
C ILE A 183 -0.38 -8.48 -15.14
N TRP A 184 -0.67 -7.48 -14.30
CA TRP A 184 -1.88 -6.67 -14.35
C TRP A 184 -1.70 -5.37 -13.54
N SER A 185 -2.37 -4.31 -13.98
CA SER A 185 -2.39 -3.01 -13.31
C SER A 185 -3.72 -2.29 -13.53
N GLN A 186 -4.26 -1.61 -12.52
CA GLN A 186 -5.50 -0.85 -12.62
C GLN A 186 -5.61 0.22 -11.54
N ASP A 187 -6.20 1.37 -11.90
CA ASP A 187 -6.62 2.38 -10.92
C ASP A 187 -7.89 1.90 -10.16
N LEU A 188 -7.77 1.74 -8.84
CA LEU A 188 -8.86 1.30 -7.99
C LEU A 188 -10.01 2.31 -7.85
N THR A 189 -9.80 3.59 -8.18
CA THR A 189 -10.85 4.62 -8.09
C THR A 189 -12.01 4.34 -9.05
N GLY A 190 -11.69 3.85 -10.25
CA GLY A 190 -12.66 3.57 -11.33
C GLY A 190 -13.38 2.23 -11.24
N LEU A 191 -13.11 1.42 -10.21
CA LEU A 191 -13.72 0.10 -10.05
C LEU A 191 -15.10 0.14 -9.38
N ALA A 192 -15.89 -0.91 -9.62
CA ALA A 192 -17.10 -1.17 -8.85
C ALA A 192 -16.76 -1.55 -7.40
N GLU A 193 -17.71 -1.36 -6.48
CA GLU A 193 -17.54 -1.67 -5.05
C GLU A 193 -17.09 -3.11 -4.81
N HIS A 194 -17.62 -4.06 -5.58
CA HIS A 194 -17.16 -5.44 -5.60
C HIS A 194 -16.62 -5.76 -6.98
N THR A 195 -15.36 -6.19 -7.06
CA THR A 195 -14.73 -6.58 -8.31
C THR A 195 -14.04 -7.92 -8.17
N THR A 196 -14.32 -8.83 -9.10
CA THR A 196 -13.73 -10.16 -9.13
C THR A 196 -12.97 -10.35 -10.44
N TRP A 197 -11.77 -10.91 -10.35
CA TRP A 197 -10.97 -11.35 -11.50
C TRP A 197 -10.62 -12.82 -11.39
N ASN A 198 -10.56 -13.48 -12.55
CA ASN A 198 -10.03 -14.82 -12.68
C ASN A 198 -8.54 -14.74 -13.04
N LEU A 199 -7.69 -15.34 -12.20
CA LEU A 199 -6.29 -15.58 -12.48
C LEU A 199 -6.16 -16.85 -13.33
N LYS A 200 -5.54 -16.71 -14.49
CA LYS A 200 -5.27 -17.81 -15.42
C LYS A 200 -3.79 -17.88 -15.74
N ARG A 201 -3.33 -19.09 -16.07
CA ARG A 201 -1.99 -19.34 -16.62
C ARG A 201 -2.14 -19.96 -18.00
N ASP A 202 -1.50 -19.36 -18.99
CA ASP A 202 -1.36 -19.99 -20.30
C ASP A 202 -0.37 -21.16 -20.20
N VAL A 203 -0.81 -22.37 -20.56
CA VAL A 203 0.00 -23.58 -20.36
C VAL A 203 1.22 -23.64 -21.27
N VAL A 204 1.16 -23.01 -22.45
CA VAL A 204 2.21 -23.04 -23.47
C VAL A 204 3.32 -22.04 -23.14
N SER A 205 2.96 -20.78 -22.93
CA SER A 205 3.89 -19.67 -22.63
C SER A 205 4.24 -19.55 -21.16
N GLY A 206 3.41 -20.11 -20.27
CA GLY A 206 3.53 -19.95 -18.83
C GLY A 206 3.13 -18.57 -18.29
N ARG A 207 2.61 -17.69 -19.16
CA ARG A 207 2.20 -16.33 -18.79
C ARG A 207 0.93 -16.34 -17.94
N TYR A 208 0.91 -15.50 -16.92
CA TYR A 208 -0.28 -15.28 -16.10
C TYR A 208 -1.05 -14.05 -16.55
N THR A 209 -2.37 -14.09 -16.42
CA THR A 209 -3.27 -12.97 -16.72
C THR A 209 -4.41 -12.89 -15.71
N LEU A 210 -4.90 -11.68 -15.48
CA LEU A 210 -6.17 -11.43 -14.79
C LEU A 210 -7.21 -10.95 -15.79
N THR A 211 -8.39 -11.55 -15.77
CA THR A 211 -9.56 -11.15 -16.57
C THR A 211 -10.76 -10.98 -15.66
N HIS A 212 -11.63 -10.01 -15.92
CA HIS A 212 -12.89 -9.88 -15.18
C HIS A 212 -13.66 -11.20 -15.18
N ALA A 213 -14.24 -11.55 -14.02
CA ALA A 213 -15.07 -12.74 -13.85
C ALA A 213 -16.50 -12.52 -14.32
#